data_AF-A0AAW9KSF3-F1
#
_entry.id   AF-A0AAW9KSF3-F1
#
_cell.length_a   1.000
_cell.length_b   1.000
_cell.length_c   1.000
_cell.angle_alpha   90.00
_cell.angle_beta   90.00
_cell.angle_gamma   90.00
#
_symmetry.space_group_name_H-M   'P 1'
#
loop_
_entity.id
_entity.type
_entity.pdbx_description
1 polymer ?
#
loop_
_entity_poly.entity_id
_entity_poly.type
_entity_poly.pdbx_seq_one_letter_code
_entity_poly.pdbx_strand_id
1 'polypeptide(L)'
;MRDCSPVASSASSSRSSSGSSGVGVGCARRRRHRRHERPSGGDYLAMVTLSSAEMIRLGIKNEAWLTSGAQGIKNIPRPMADAFPLQLGSVTVGYDLFYLGFLLVIVAASYLAFTRLSESPFGRVLHAIREDEDVPRALGKHTDVFKLKSFGLGAGVAGLAGALWAHFFFAINPSMFLPGLTFTIWAAVIIGGAGNYLGAIAGTLFVVLTRQVTRFIPGDIPMSSELPFIRLIVIGIALIAILYYRPAGLLGDEERLVAGQMEAE
;
A
#
# COMPACT_ATOMS: atom_id res chain seq x y z
N MET A 1 -11.67 17.27 -38.69
CA MET A 1 -11.67 17.74 -40.08
C MET A 1 -10.42 17.22 -40.79
N ARG A 2 -10.58 16.13 -41.54
CA ARG A 2 -9.92 15.82 -42.82
C ARG A 2 -10.57 14.54 -43.34
N ASP A 3 -11.28 14.73 -44.44
CA ASP A 3 -11.97 13.73 -45.26
C ASP A 3 -11.07 12.58 -45.69
N CYS A 4 -11.68 11.41 -45.85
CA CYS A 4 -11.43 10.51 -46.98
C CYS A 4 -12.68 9.65 -47.19
N SER A 5 -13.41 9.97 -48.25
CA SER A 5 -14.57 9.27 -48.81
C SER A 5 -14.21 7.89 -49.40
N PRO A 6 -15.19 6.97 -49.55
CA PRO A 6 -14.97 5.68 -50.19
C PRO A 6 -15.07 5.82 -51.73
N VAL A 7 -14.09 5.30 -52.45
CA VAL A 7 -14.20 5.10 -53.91
C VAL A 7 -14.67 3.68 -54.16
N ALA A 8 -15.92 3.55 -54.58
CA ALA A 8 -16.42 2.39 -55.29
C ALA A 8 -15.95 2.47 -56.74
N SER A 9 -15.38 1.38 -57.27
CA SER A 9 -15.15 1.20 -58.70
C SER A 9 -15.55 -0.23 -59.08
N SER A 10 -16.69 -0.32 -59.74
CA SER A 10 -17.15 -1.46 -60.53
C SER A 10 -16.24 -1.67 -61.75
N ALA A 11 -15.78 -2.90 -61.98
CA ALA A 11 -15.40 -3.35 -63.31
C ALA A 11 -15.55 -4.87 -63.42
N SER A 12 -16.41 -5.27 -64.33
CA SER A 12 -16.70 -6.63 -64.77
C SER A 12 -15.68 -7.16 -65.78
N SER A 13 -15.53 -8.49 -65.76
CA SER A 13 -15.27 -9.38 -66.91
C SER A 13 -13.83 -9.86 -67.22
N SER A 14 -13.81 -11.19 -67.37
CA SER A 14 -13.05 -12.02 -68.34
C SER A 14 -11.74 -12.71 -67.92
N ARG A 15 -11.88 -14.05 -67.87
CA ARG A 15 -10.96 -15.17 -68.16
C ARG A 15 -9.47 -14.86 -68.37
N SER A 16 -8.59 -15.60 -67.70
CA SER A 16 -7.91 -16.79 -68.26
C SER A 16 -6.79 -17.29 -67.34
N SER A 17 -6.53 -18.59 -67.47
CA SER A 17 -5.55 -19.44 -66.79
C SER A 17 -4.08 -19.02 -66.97
N SER A 18 -3.27 -19.16 -65.91
CA SER A 18 -1.99 -19.91 -65.91
C SER A 18 -1.26 -19.70 -64.58
N GLY A 19 -0.68 -20.77 -64.05
CA GLY A 19 -0.06 -20.77 -62.73
C GLY A 19 1.29 -20.06 -62.68
N SER A 20 1.66 -19.60 -61.49
CA SER A 20 3.01 -19.73 -60.96
C SER A 20 3.02 -19.43 -59.47
N SER A 21 3.81 -20.24 -58.79
CA SER A 21 4.14 -20.18 -57.37
C SER A 21 4.58 -18.77 -56.96
N GLY A 22 3.95 -18.23 -55.93
CA GLY A 22 4.30 -16.93 -55.37
C GLY A 22 3.84 -16.86 -53.93
N VAL A 23 4.71 -17.31 -53.03
CA VAL A 23 4.59 -17.18 -51.57
C VAL A 23 4.48 -15.69 -51.23
N GLY A 24 3.25 -15.21 -51.07
CA GLY A 24 2.95 -13.88 -50.57
C GLY A 24 2.91 -13.92 -49.05
N VAL A 25 4.07 -13.83 -48.41
CA VAL A 25 4.17 -13.52 -46.97
C VAL A 25 3.53 -12.15 -46.77
N GLY A 26 2.26 -12.16 -46.35
CA GLY A 26 1.56 -10.98 -45.88
C GLY A 26 2.31 -10.41 -44.69
N CYS A 27 3.12 -9.39 -44.92
CA CYS A 27 3.79 -8.62 -43.89
C CYS A 27 2.70 -7.85 -43.14
N ALA A 28 2.06 -8.51 -42.17
CA ALA A 28 1.22 -7.89 -41.18
C ALA A 28 2.11 -6.99 -40.33
N ARG A 29 2.32 -5.77 -40.80
CA ARG A 29 3.03 -4.70 -40.11
C ARG A 29 2.19 -4.33 -38.90
N ARG A 30 2.33 -5.11 -37.82
CA ARG A 30 1.85 -4.79 -36.47
C ARG A 30 2.46 -3.44 -36.14
N ARG A 31 1.70 -2.37 -36.38
CA ARG A 31 1.94 -1.07 -35.77
C ARG A 31 1.81 -1.33 -34.27
N ARG A 32 2.94 -1.61 -33.61
CA ARG A 32 3.07 -1.46 -32.17
C ARG A 32 2.80 0.01 -31.92
N HIS A 33 1.53 0.34 -31.67
CA HIS A 33 1.18 1.55 -30.96
C HIS A 33 1.95 1.47 -29.65
N ARG A 34 3.11 2.17 -29.59
CA ARG A 34 3.69 2.58 -28.32
C ARG A 34 2.60 3.45 -27.71
N ARG A 35 1.76 2.86 -26.85
CA ARG A 35 0.92 3.65 -25.97
C ARG A 35 1.91 4.50 -25.20
N HIS A 36 1.92 5.79 -25.47
CA HIS A 36 2.48 6.74 -24.54
C HIS A 36 1.77 6.44 -23.23
N GLU A 37 2.49 5.85 -22.28
CA GLU A 37 2.09 5.78 -20.89
C GLU A 37 1.95 7.22 -20.43
N ARG A 38 0.77 7.79 -20.66
CA ARG A 38 0.36 9.02 -19.99
C ARG A 38 0.38 8.62 -18.52
N PRO A 39 1.18 9.28 -17.66
CA PRO A 39 1.22 8.91 -16.26
C PRO A 39 -0.21 9.00 -15.75
N SER A 40 -0.68 7.89 -15.21
CA SER A 40 -2.04 7.77 -14.71
C SER A 40 -2.16 8.76 -13.54
N GLY A 41 -3.34 9.36 -13.33
CA GLY A 41 -3.51 10.39 -12.28
C GLY A 41 -3.05 9.94 -10.88
N GLY A 42 -2.98 8.63 -10.64
CA GLY A 42 -2.44 8.04 -9.41
C GLY A 42 -0.92 8.18 -9.23
N ASP A 43 -0.14 8.16 -10.30
CA ASP A 43 1.32 8.24 -10.25
C ASP A 43 1.79 9.61 -9.74
N TYR A 44 1.10 10.68 -10.17
CA TYR A 44 1.36 12.02 -9.69
C TYR A 44 1.01 12.20 -8.21
N LEU A 45 -0.11 11.62 -7.75
CA LEU A 45 -0.51 11.69 -6.35
C LEU A 45 0.52 11.03 -5.43
N ALA A 46 1.07 9.88 -5.83
CA ALA A 46 2.10 9.19 -5.07
C ALA A 46 3.39 10.02 -4.94
N MET A 47 3.84 10.64 -6.03
CA MET A 47 5.03 11.50 -6.00
C MET A 47 4.80 12.74 -5.13
N VAL A 48 3.65 13.42 -5.31
CA VAL A 48 3.32 14.64 -4.55
C VAL A 48 3.17 14.36 -3.07
N THR A 49 2.56 13.24 -2.67
CA THR A 49 2.41 12.87 -1.26
C THR A 49 3.74 12.53 -0.60
N LEU A 50 4.63 11.81 -1.30
CA LEU A 50 5.98 11.53 -0.82
C LEU A 50 6.79 12.82 -0.63
N SER A 51 6.77 13.73 -1.62
CA SER A 51 7.44 15.03 -1.52
C SER A 51 6.86 15.88 -0.39
N SER A 52 5.54 15.89 -0.23
CA SER A 52 4.86 16.63 0.84
C SER A 52 5.25 16.09 2.22
N ALA A 53 5.30 14.77 2.38
CA ALA A 53 5.72 14.12 3.61
C ALA A 53 7.17 14.47 3.97
N GLU A 54 8.09 14.45 3.00
CA GLU A 54 9.49 14.82 3.23
C GLU A 54 9.66 16.30 3.53
N MET A 55 8.89 17.17 2.85
CA MET A 55 8.89 18.60 3.12
C MET A 55 8.41 18.91 4.55
N ILE A 56 7.33 18.25 4.99
CA ILE A 56 6.84 18.36 6.38
C ILE A 56 7.91 17.87 7.37
N ARG A 57 8.55 16.73 7.09
CA ARG A 57 9.60 16.16 7.96
C ARG A 57 10.80 17.10 8.10
N LEU A 58 11.26 17.68 6.99
CA LEU A 58 12.36 18.65 6.97
C LEU A 58 11.96 19.95 7.68
N GLY A 59 10.73 20.42 7.49
CA GLY A 59 10.17 21.55 8.23
C GLY A 59 10.20 21.30 9.73
N ILE A 60 9.65 20.18 10.19
CA ILE A 60 9.64 19.80 11.62
C ILE A 60 11.07 19.69 12.18
N LYS A 61 12.02 19.18 11.39
CA LYS A 61 13.43 19.07 11.82
C LYS A 61 14.10 20.44 11.96
N ASN A 62 13.69 21.42 11.17
CA ASN A 62 14.21 22.79 11.21
C ASN A 62 13.59 23.63 12.34
N GLU A 63 12.34 23.37 12.71
CA GLU A 63 11.61 24.14 13.73
C GLU A 63 12.05 23.82 15.17
N ALA A 64 13.20 24.39 15.57
CA ALA A 64 13.78 24.20 16.89
C ALA A 64 12.88 24.67 18.05
N TRP A 65 12.06 25.70 17.83
CA TRP A 65 11.21 26.29 18.88
C TRP A 65 10.02 25.40 19.28
N LEU A 66 9.50 24.58 18.35
CA LEU A 66 8.29 23.78 18.59
C LEU A 66 8.61 22.32 18.91
N THR A 67 9.61 21.74 18.26
CA THR A 67 9.89 20.29 18.33
C THR A 67 11.29 19.96 18.85
N SER A 68 12.03 20.96 19.34
CA SER A 68 13.47 20.86 19.63
C SER A 68 14.30 20.43 18.41
N GLY A 69 13.75 20.62 17.19
CA GLY A 69 14.39 20.34 15.91
C GLY A 69 14.79 18.87 15.76
N ALA A 70 16.07 18.62 15.50
CA ALA A 70 16.59 17.27 15.29
C ALA A 70 16.57 16.39 16.57
N GLN A 71 16.52 16.98 17.77
CA GLN A 71 16.49 16.24 19.03
C GLN A 71 15.13 15.60 19.31
N GLY A 72 14.07 16.14 18.72
CA GLY A 72 12.70 15.70 18.94
C GLY A 72 12.16 16.03 20.33
N ILE A 73 10.91 15.67 20.56
CA ILE A 73 10.23 15.84 21.85
C ILE A 73 10.49 14.60 22.70
N LYS A 74 10.94 14.80 23.94
CA LYS A 74 11.19 13.75 24.94
C LYS A 74 10.24 13.95 26.13
N ASN A 75 10.09 12.92 26.96
CA ASN A 75 9.20 12.90 28.13
C ASN A 75 7.72 13.04 27.79
N ILE A 76 7.27 12.34 26.74
CA ILE A 76 5.84 12.23 26.45
C ILE A 76 5.16 11.48 27.61
N PRO A 77 4.15 12.06 28.27
CA PRO A 77 3.54 11.47 29.45
C PRO A 77 2.86 10.15 29.10
N ARG A 78 3.07 9.14 29.95
CA ARG A 78 2.39 7.84 29.84
C ARG A 78 0.93 8.01 30.23
N PRO A 79 -0.05 7.67 29.37
CA PRO A 79 -1.44 7.65 29.78
C PRO A 79 -1.61 6.66 30.93
N MET A 80 -2.18 7.11 32.04
CA MET A 80 -2.40 6.30 33.25
C MET A 80 -1.12 5.69 33.86
N ALA A 81 0.05 6.32 33.71
CA ALA A 81 1.29 5.85 34.33
C ALA A 81 1.16 5.63 35.84
N ASP A 82 0.51 6.57 36.53
CA ASP A 82 0.40 6.59 37.98
C ASP A 82 -0.54 5.51 38.54
N ALA A 83 -1.37 4.90 37.68
CA ALA A 83 -2.30 3.85 38.06
C ALA A 83 -1.70 2.44 38.00
N PHE A 84 -0.46 2.28 37.51
CA PHE A 84 0.19 0.98 37.32
C PHE A 84 1.53 0.88 38.06
N PRO A 85 1.88 -0.29 38.61
CA PRO A 85 1.25 -1.61 38.39
C PRO A 85 -0.04 -1.83 39.20
N LEU A 86 -1.10 -2.29 38.53
CA LEU A 86 -2.31 -2.75 39.21
C LEU A 86 -2.08 -4.17 39.74
N GLN A 87 -2.30 -4.36 41.03
CA GLN A 87 -2.32 -5.68 41.66
C GLN A 87 -3.77 -6.16 41.68
N LEU A 88 -4.12 -7.08 40.78
CA LEU A 88 -5.42 -7.74 40.76
C LEU A 88 -5.25 -9.14 41.38
N GLY A 89 -5.40 -9.23 42.70
CA GLY A 89 -5.16 -10.47 43.44
C GLY A 89 -3.70 -10.92 43.35
N SER A 90 -3.44 -12.11 42.80
CA SER A 90 -2.08 -12.67 42.61
C SER A 90 -1.40 -12.26 41.30
N VAL A 91 -2.09 -11.50 40.43
CA VAL A 91 -1.56 -11.08 39.12
C VAL A 91 -1.15 -9.62 39.17
N THR A 92 0.15 -9.36 38.96
CA THR A 92 0.70 -8.02 38.77
C THR A 92 0.60 -7.64 37.30
N VAL A 93 -0.33 -6.73 36.97
CA VAL A 93 -0.43 -6.20 35.60
C VAL A 93 0.58 -5.08 35.45
N GLY A 94 1.70 -5.39 34.79
CA GLY A 94 2.68 -4.39 34.39
C GLY A 94 2.11 -3.44 33.32
N TYR A 95 2.64 -2.22 33.27
CA TYR A 95 2.22 -1.19 32.31
C TYR A 95 2.33 -1.67 30.84
N ASP A 96 3.33 -2.49 30.52
CA ASP A 96 3.53 -3.00 29.16
C ASP A 96 2.40 -3.95 28.72
N LEU A 97 1.87 -4.78 29.64
CA LEU A 97 0.71 -5.64 29.35
C LEU A 97 -0.57 -4.83 29.20
N PHE A 98 -0.76 -3.81 30.05
CA PHE A 98 -1.89 -2.88 29.91
C PHE A 98 -1.85 -2.17 28.56
N TYR A 99 -0.69 -1.64 28.17
CA TYR A 99 -0.53 -0.93 26.91
C TYR A 99 -0.71 -1.85 25.70
N LEU A 100 -0.24 -3.10 25.77
CA LEU A 100 -0.52 -4.12 24.76
C LEU A 100 -2.02 -4.38 24.63
N GLY A 101 -2.73 -4.57 25.75
CA GLY A 101 -4.18 -4.76 25.75
C GLY A 101 -4.92 -3.56 25.15
N PHE A 102 -4.52 -2.34 25.53
CA PHE A 102 -5.07 -1.10 24.97
C PHE A 102 -4.84 -0.99 23.45
N LEU A 103 -3.63 -1.31 22.98
CA LEU A 103 -3.32 -1.37 21.55
C LEU A 103 -4.18 -2.39 20.81
N LEU A 104 -4.34 -3.60 21.37
CA LEU A 104 -5.18 -4.64 20.78
C LEU A 104 -6.64 -4.20 20.67
N VAL A 105 -7.17 -3.48 21.66
CA VAL A 105 -8.52 -2.89 21.59
C VAL A 105 -8.61 -1.88 20.44
N ILE A 106 -7.64 -0.99 20.28
CA ILE A 106 -7.63 -0.01 19.18
C ILE A 106 -7.52 -0.70 17.81
N VAL A 107 -6.67 -1.73 17.69
CA VAL A 107 -6.53 -2.51 16.46
C VAL A 107 -7.83 -3.25 16.15
N ALA A 108 -8.46 -3.90 17.13
CA ALA A 108 -9.74 -4.58 16.96
C ALA A 108 -10.87 -3.61 16.58
N ALA A 109 -10.93 -2.44 17.22
CA ALA A 109 -11.89 -1.39 16.88
C ALA A 109 -11.67 -0.86 15.46
N SER A 110 -10.42 -0.64 15.06
CA SER A 110 -10.06 -0.21 13.70
C SER A 110 -10.44 -1.28 12.67
N TYR A 111 -10.11 -2.55 12.93
CA TYR A 111 -10.48 -3.69 12.09
C TYR A 111 -12.00 -3.75 11.90
N LEU A 112 -12.77 -3.72 12.99
CA LEU A 112 -14.23 -3.75 12.93
C LEU A 112 -14.80 -2.54 12.17
N ALA A 113 -14.25 -1.34 12.42
CA ALA A 113 -14.67 -0.11 11.74
C ALA A 113 -14.43 -0.20 10.22
N PHE A 114 -13.26 -0.70 9.79
CA PHE A 114 -12.97 -0.85 8.35
C PHE A 114 -13.80 -1.94 7.69
N THR A 115 -14.01 -3.08 8.35
CA THR A 115 -14.89 -4.14 7.83
C THR A 115 -16.32 -3.63 7.65
N ARG A 116 -16.87 -2.95 8.66
CA ARG A 116 -18.19 -2.29 8.58
C ARG A 116 -18.23 -1.25 7.47
N LEU A 117 -17.18 -0.44 7.33
CA LEU A 117 -17.10 0.60 6.32
C LEU A 117 -17.02 0.01 4.90
N SER A 118 -16.33 -1.11 4.69
CA SER A 118 -16.27 -1.79 3.40
C SER A 118 -17.60 -2.39 2.96
N GLU A 119 -18.39 -2.91 3.90
CA GLU A 119 -19.72 -3.49 3.61
C GLU A 119 -20.80 -2.41 3.41
N SER A 120 -20.55 -1.21 3.94
CA SER A 120 -21.43 -0.06 3.81
C SER A 120 -21.55 0.46 2.37
N PRO A 121 -22.56 1.29 2.06
CA PRO A 121 -22.68 1.92 0.75
C PRO A 121 -21.44 2.73 0.33
N PHE A 122 -20.69 3.28 1.29
CA PHE A 122 -19.45 3.99 1.03
C PHE A 122 -18.38 3.05 0.45
N GLY A 123 -18.21 1.86 1.03
CA GLY A 123 -17.27 0.85 0.56
C GLY A 123 -17.63 0.29 -0.81
N ARG A 124 -18.93 0.09 -1.09
CA ARG A 124 -19.40 -0.38 -2.41
C ARG A 124 -19.09 0.61 -3.53
N VAL A 125 -19.28 1.91 -3.28
CA VAL A 125 -18.90 2.95 -4.25
C VAL A 125 -17.39 2.94 -4.47
N LEU A 126 -16.59 2.75 -3.42
CA LEU A 126 -15.13 2.68 -3.53
C LEU A 126 -14.67 1.42 -4.30
N HIS A 127 -15.39 0.31 -4.16
CA HIS A 127 -15.16 -0.90 -4.96
C HIS A 127 -15.45 -0.65 -6.44
N ALA A 128 -16.60 -0.02 -6.75
CA ALA A 128 -16.93 0.36 -8.13
C ALA A 128 -15.88 1.31 -8.73
N ILE A 129 -15.40 2.31 -7.97
CA ILE A 129 -14.32 3.21 -8.41
C ILE A 129 -13.02 2.45 -8.73
N ARG A 130 -12.75 1.34 -8.04
CA ARG A 130 -11.55 0.52 -8.26
C ARG A 130 -11.64 -0.30 -9.55
N GLU A 131 -12.83 -0.74 -9.94
CA GLU A 131 -13.07 -1.50 -11.17
C GLU A 131 -13.09 -0.57 -12.39
N ASP A 132 -13.98 0.43 -12.38
CA ASP A 132 -14.06 1.47 -13.40
C ASP A 132 -14.57 2.76 -12.76
N GLU A 133 -13.77 3.82 -12.86
CA GLU A 133 -14.11 5.12 -12.29
C GLU A 133 -15.24 5.83 -13.07
N ASP A 134 -15.40 5.55 -14.37
CA ASP A 134 -16.38 6.24 -15.20
C ASP A 134 -17.82 5.76 -14.92
N VAL A 135 -17.99 4.52 -14.45
CA VAL A 135 -19.30 3.95 -14.06
C VAL A 135 -19.98 4.73 -12.92
N PRO A 136 -19.37 4.92 -11.73
CA PRO A 136 -19.98 5.71 -10.65
C PRO A 136 -20.12 7.19 -11.03
N ARG A 137 -19.25 7.75 -11.88
CA ARG A 137 -19.39 9.12 -12.40
C ARG A 137 -20.64 9.28 -13.26
N ALA A 138 -20.91 8.34 -14.15
CA ALA A 138 -22.11 8.34 -15.01
C ALA A 138 -23.40 8.24 -14.18
N LEU A 139 -23.36 7.59 -13.02
CA LEU A 139 -24.45 7.53 -12.04
C LEU A 139 -24.56 8.78 -11.15
N GLY A 140 -23.82 9.84 -11.45
CA GLY A 140 -23.86 11.12 -10.73
C GLY A 140 -23.14 11.12 -9.38
N LYS A 141 -22.22 10.17 -9.13
CA LYS A 141 -21.38 10.18 -7.92
C LYS A 141 -20.08 10.93 -8.17
N HIS A 142 -19.76 11.86 -7.26
CA HIS A 142 -18.48 12.59 -7.29
C HIS A 142 -17.32 11.71 -6.79
N THR A 143 -16.65 11.00 -7.70
CA THR A 143 -15.58 10.05 -7.36
C THR A 143 -14.42 10.68 -6.59
N ASP A 144 -14.08 11.94 -6.92
CA ASP A 144 -13.01 12.70 -6.25
C ASP A 144 -13.26 12.86 -4.74
N VAL A 145 -14.51 13.10 -4.34
CA VAL A 145 -14.88 13.25 -2.92
C VAL A 145 -14.75 11.93 -2.18
N PHE A 146 -15.10 10.80 -2.81
CA PHE A 146 -14.93 9.48 -2.20
C PHE A 146 -13.45 9.12 -2.05
N LYS A 147 -12.60 9.47 -3.01
CA LYS A 147 -11.14 9.32 -2.93
C LYS A 147 -10.52 10.19 -1.83
N LEU A 148 -10.96 11.44 -1.70
CA LEU A 148 -10.48 12.33 -0.65
C LEU A 148 -10.90 11.84 0.74
N LYS A 149 -12.14 11.35 0.88
CA LYS A 149 -12.63 10.75 2.13
C LYS A 149 -11.86 9.49 2.51
N SER A 150 -11.60 8.59 1.56
CA SER A 150 -10.81 7.38 1.85
C SER A 150 -9.38 7.71 2.23
N PHE A 151 -8.76 8.69 1.55
CA PHE A 151 -7.44 9.22 1.93
C PHE A 151 -7.44 9.81 3.34
N GLY A 152 -8.42 10.64 3.68
CA GLY A 152 -8.54 11.25 5.02
C GLY A 152 -8.75 10.22 6.13
N LEU A 153 -9.55 9.18 5.89
CA LEU A 153 -9.75 8.08 6.84
C LEU A 153 -8.46 7.28 7.08
N GLY A 154 -7.72 6.96 6.01
CA GLY A 154 -6.42 6.30 6.12
C GLY A 154 -5.40 7.15 6.88
N ALA A 155 -5.32 8.45 6.56
CA ALA A 155 -4.45 9.40 7.23
C ALA A 155 -4.80 9.57 8.73
N GLY A 156 -6.09 9.57 9.07
CA GLY A 156 -6.55 9.64 10.47
C GLY A 156 -6.09 8.44 11.30
N VAL A 157 -6.22 7.22 10.77
CA VAL A 157 -5.76 6.00 11.45
C VAL A 157 -4.23 5.92 11.51
N ALA A 158 -3.53 6.36 10.46
CA ALA A 158 -2.07 6.46 10.48
C ALA A 158 -1.58 7.49 11.53
N GLY A 159 -2.29 8.62 11.67
CA GLY A 159 -2.02 9.62 12.70
C GLY A 159 -2.25 9.08 14.12
N LEU A 160 -3.35 8.33 14.32
CA LEU A 160 -3.61 7.62 15.58
C LEU A 160 -2.47 6.63 15.90
N ALA A 161 -2.02 5.84 14.93
CA ALA A 161 -0.90 4.93 15.10
C ALA A 161 0.40 5.67 15.47
N GLY A 162 0.67 6.82 14.85
CA GLY A 162 1.81 7.68 15.20
C GLY A 162 1.74 8.25 16.62
N ALA A 163 0.54 8.67 17.06
CA ALA A 163 0.33 9.13 18.43
C ALA A 163 0.61 8.00 19.44
N LEU A 164 0.09 6.80 19.19
CA LEU A 164 0.36 5.62 20.03
C LEU A 164 1.84 5.21 20.01
N TRP A 165 2.51 5.34 18.87
CA TRP A 165 3.95 5.13 18.79
C TRP A 165 4.71 6.10 19.71
N ALA A 166 4.35 7.39 19.69
CA ALA A 166 5.02 8.41 20.49
C ALA A 166 4.91 8.13 22.00
N HIS A 167 3.74 7.69 22.46
CA HIS A 167 3.50 7.32 23.86
C HIS A 167 4.21 6.03 24.28
N PHE A 168 4.49 5.11 23.34
CA PHE A 168 5.30 3.92 23.60
C PHE A 168 6.81 4.24 23.62
N PHE A 169 7.22 5.12 22.70
CA PHE A 169 8.49 5.87 22.61
C PHE A 169 9.06 6.49 23.89
N PHE A 170 8.21 7.21 24.62
CA PHE A 170 8.56 8.36 25.49
C PHE A 170 9.27 9.51 24.77
N ALA A 171 9.53 9.35 23.49
CA ALA A 171 10.17 10.33 22.66
C ALA A 171 9.70 10.14 21.23
N ILE A 172 9.64 11.25 20.51
CA ILE A 172 9.39 11.27 19.08
C ILE A 172 10.44 12.18 18.43
N ASN A 173 11.11 11.68 17.41
CA ASN A 173 12.03 12.49 16.63
C ASN A 173 11.72 12.34 15.12
N PRO A 174 12.01 13.37 14.30
CA PRO A 174 11.75 13.29 12.86
C PRO A 174 12.62 12.26 12.11
N SER A 175 13.69 11.79 12.75
CA SER A 175 14.59 10.78 12.21
C SER A 175 14.02 9.36 12.31
N MET A 176 12.99 9.12 13.14
CA MET A 176 12.30 7.82 13.22
C MET A 176 11.39 7.58 12.00
N PHE A 177 10.87 8.64 11.38
CA PHE A 177 9.92 8.59 10.26
C PHE A 177 10.60 8.82 8.91
N LEU A 178 11.70 8.10 8.68
CA LEU A 178 12.36 8.08 7.38
C LEU A 178 11.48 7.37 6.34
N PRO A 179 11.58 7.69 5.04
CA PRO A 179 10.85 7.00 3.98
C PRO A 179 11.03 5.47 4.00
N GLY A 180 12.17 4.96 4.49
CA GLY A 180 12.40 3.53 4.69
C GLY A 180 11.39 2.84 5.61
N LEU A 181 10.82 3.54 6.58
CA LEU A 181 9.72 3.04 7.42
C LEU A 181 8.47 2.83 6.56
N THR A 182 8.09 3.84 5.76
CA THR A 182 6.92 3.78 4.87
C THR A 182 7.04 2.65 3.86
N PHE A 183 8.21 2.47 3.24
CA PHE A 183 8.46 1.34 2.33
C PHE A 183 8.36 -0.01 3.04
N THR A 184 8.82 -0.11 4.29
CA THR A 184 8.67 -1.34 5.08
C THR A 184 7.20 -1.65 5.36
N ILE A 185 6.41 -0.65 5.76
CA ILE A 185 4.97 -0.81 6.02
C ILE A 185 4.25 -1.21 4.74
N TRP A 186 4.57 -0.55 3.62
CA TRP A 186 3.98 -0.87 2.32
C TRP A 186 4.34 -2.29 1.87
N ALA A 187 5.60 -2.70 2.05
CA ALA A 187 6.03 -4.07 1.81
C ALA A 187 5.26 -5.08 2.66
N ALA A 188 5.04 -4.79 3.94
CA ALA A 188 4.25 -5.66 4.83
C ALA A 188 2.80 -5.83 4.34
N VAL A 189 2.17 -4.76 3.86
CA VAL A 189 0.81 -4.81 3.29
C VAL A 189 0.79 -5.60 1.99
N ILE A 190 1.78 -5.44 1.12
CA ILE A 190 1.89 -6.22 -0.14
C ILE A 190 2.08 -7.70 0.18
N ILE A 191 2.99 -8.03 1.10
CA ILE A 191 3.24 -9.41 1.55
C ILE A 191 1.96 -10.04 2.10
N GLY A 192 1.21 -9.29 2.90
CA GLY A 192 -0.05 -9.73 3.48
C GLY A 192 -1.20 -9.88 2.49
N GLY A 193 -1.26 -8.99 1.50
CA GLY A 193 -2.33 -8.86 0.52
C GLY A 193 -3.12 -7.55 0.71
N ALA A 194 -3.06 -6.66 -0.27
CA ALA A 194 -3.68 -5.32 -0.19
C ALA A 194 -5.22 -5.31 -0.23
N GLY A 195 -5.84 -6.45 -0.56
CA GLY A 195 -7.30 -6.60 -0.67
C GLY A 195 -8.00 -7.17 0.57
N ASN A 196 -7.24 -7.64 1.58
CA ASN A 196 -7.79 -8.29 2.76
C ASN A 196 -7.16 -7.72 4.05
N TYR A 197 -8.00 -7.28 4.99
CA TYR A 197 -7.55 -6.72 6.26
C TYR A 197 -6.77 -7.73 7.11
N LEU A 198 -7.21 -9.00 7.12
CA LEU A 198 -6.48 -10.08 7.81
C LEU A 198 -5.11 -10.34 7.18
N GLY A 199 -5.04 -10.26 5.84
CA GLY A 199 -3.79 -10.30 5.09
C GLY A 199 -2.83 -9.21 5.54
N ALA A 200 -3.27 -7.95 5.57
CA ALA A 200 -2.44 -6.83 6.03
C ALA A 200 -1.90 -7.01 7.46
N ILE A 201 -2.71 -7.55 8.38
CA ILE A 201 -2.27 -7.87 9.75
C ILE A 201 -1.24 -9.00 9.74
N ALA A 202 -1.48 -10.09 9.01
CA ALA A 202 -0.55 -11.22 8.91
C ALA A 202 0.79 -10.82 8.28
N GLY A 203 0.77 -10.00 7.22
CA GLY A 203 1.97 -9.47 6.59
C GLY A 203 2.76 -8.53 7.50
N THR A 204 2.06 -7.69 8.26
CA THR A 204 2.68 -6.86 9.31
C THR A 204 3.31 -7.71 10.40
N LEU A 205 2.59 -8.73 10.89
CA LEU A 205 3.12 -9.65 11.89
C LEU A 205 4.35 -10.39 11.38
N PHE A 206 4.35 -10.86 10.13
CA PHE A 206 5.51 -11.48 9.48
C PHE A 206 6.72 -10.55 9.48
N VAL A 207 6.57 -9.33 8.95
CA VAL A 207 7.68 -8.37 8.87
C VAL A 207 8.20 -8.01 10.27
N VAL A 208 7.31 -7.78 11.24
CA VAL A 208 7.70 -7.48 12.63
C VAL A 208 8.41 -8.67 13.27
N LEU A 209 7.90 -9.89 13.11
CA LEU A 209 8.55 -11.10 13.62
C LEU A 209 9.93 -11.27 13.01
N THR A 210 10.08 -11.07 11.69
CA THR A 210 11.41 -11.05 11.06
C THR A 210 12.32 -10.03 11.73
N ARG A 211 11.83 -8.81 12.00
CA ARG A 211 12.62 -7.77 12.69
C ARG A 211 13.03 -8.20 14.10
N GLN A 212 12.15 -8.89 14.84
CA GLN A 212 12.43 -9.31 16.22
C GLN A 212 13.33 -10.53 16.27
N VAL A 213 13.12 -11.55 15.42
CA VAL A 213 13.98 -12.73 15.35
C VAL A 213 15.42 -12.33 15.05
N THR A 214 15.65 -11.42 14.10
CA THR A 214 17.00 -10.89 13.82
C THR A 214 17.63 -10.20 15.04
N ARG A 215 16.82 -9.65 15.96
CA ARG A 215 17.31 -9.04 17.21
C ARG A 215 17.71 -10.06 18.26
N PHE A 216 17.13 -11.27 18.24
CA PHE A 216 17.41 -12.35 19.19
C PHE A 216 18.53 -13.30 18.75
N ILE A 217 19.09 -13.11 17.55
CA ILE A 217 20.28 -13.84 17.11
C ILE A 217 21.47 -13.35 17.95
N PRO A 218 22.14 -14.22 18.73
CA PRO A 218 23.26 -13.83 19.61
C PRO A 218 24.38 -13.13 18.82
N GLY A 219 24.94 -12.07 19.42
CA GLY A 219 25.97 -11.21 18.83
C GLY A 219 27.36 -11.85 18.68
N ASP A 220 27.48 -13.17 18.87
CA ASP A 220 28.75 -13.92 18.75
C ASP A 220 29.17 -14.14 17.28
N ILE A 221 28.35 -13.68 16.33
CA ILE A 221 28.66 -13.66 14.91
C ILE A 221 29.38 -12.33 14.60
N PRO A 222 30.56 -12.33 13.95
CA PRO A 222 31.34 -11.12 13.63
C PRO A 222 30.67 -10.10 12.68
N MET A 223 29.38 -10.29 12.34
CA MET A 223 28.55 -9.42 11.50
C MET A 223 27.41 -8.73 12.27
N SER A 224 27.55 -8.52 13.58
CA SER A 224 26.51 -7.90 14.41
C SER A 224 26.20 -6.44 14.04
N SER A 225 27.14 -5.69 13.47
CA SER A 225 26.93 -4.31 12.99
C SER A 225 26.07 -4.22 11.72
N GLU A 226 26.04 -5.27 10.90
CA GLU A 226 25.37 -5.30 9.59
C GLU A 226 23.95 -5.88 9.62
N LEU A 227 23.49 -6.33 10.80
CA LEU A 227 22.15 -6.89 11.01
C LEU A 227 20.98 -6.01 10.48
N PRO A 228 21.04 -4.66 10.56
CA PRO A 228 19.99 -3.82 9.99
C PRO A 228 19.84 -3.96 8.46
N PHE A 229 20.96 -4.15 7.74
CA PHE A 229 20.98 -4.30 6.29
C PHE A 229 20.55 -5.70 5.84
N ILE A 230 21.00 -6.73 6.54
CA ILE A 230 20.58 -8.13 6.30
C ILE A 230 19.05 -8.23 6.42
N ARG A 231 18.46 -7.61 7.43
CA ARG A 231 16.99 -7.56 7.60
C ARG A 231 16.27 -6.92 6.42
N LEU A 232 16.80 -5.83 5.85
CA LEU A 232 16.22 -5.18 4.67
C LEU A 232 16.30 -6.09 3.44
N ILE A 233 17.42 -6.79 3.27
CA ILE A 233 17.60 -7.78 2.19
C ILE A 233 16.59 -8.92 2.35
N VAL A 234 16.41 -9.47 3.56
CA VAL A 234 15.44 -10.54 3.82
C VAL A 234 14.02 -10.08 3.52
N ILE A 235 13.62 -8.88 3.95
CA ILE A 235 12.29 -8.33 3.63
C ILE A 235 12.12 -8.14 2.13
N GLY A 236 13.15 -7.65 1.43
CA GLY A 236 13.12 -7.47 -0.03
C GLY A 236 13.01 -8.79 -0.79
N ILE A 237 13.78 -9.81 -0.41
CA ILE A 237 13.70 -11.15 -0.99
C ILE A 237 12.33 -11.77 -0.71
N ALA A 238 11.82 -11.64 0.52
CA ALA A 238 10.49 -12.13 0.87
C ALA A 238 9.41 -11.45 0.02
N LEU A 239 9.50 -10.14 -0.18
CA LEU A 239 8.58 -9.40 -1.05
C LEU A 239 8.63 -9.90 -2.50
N ILE A 240 9.83 -10.08 -3.07
CA ILE A 240 9.99 -10.59 -4.44
C ILE A 240 9.44 -12.03 -4.55
N ALA A 241 9.74 -12.89 -3.58
CA ALA A 241 9.28 -14.27 -3.54
C ALA A 241 7.75 -14.34 -3.48
N ILE A 242 7.11 -13.56 -2.60
CA ILE A 242 5.64 -13.52 -2.51
C ILE A 242 5.03 -12.98 -3.80
N LEU A 243 5.56 -11.90 -4.38
CA LEU A 243 5.06 -11.40 -5.66
C LEU A 243 5.19 -12.42 -6.80
N TYR A 244 6.23 -13.26 -6.76
CA TYR A 244 6.45 -14.31 -7.75
C TYR A 244 5.53 -15.52 -7.55
N TYR A 245 5.38 -16.01 -6.32
CA TYR A 245 4.63 -17.24 -6.02
C TYR A 245 3.13 -17.01 -5.75
N ARG A 246 2.76 -15.85 -5.20
CA ARG A 246 1.39 -15.51 -4.77
C ARG A 246 1.14 -13.99 -4.96
N PRO A 247 0.83 -13.52 -6.18
CA PRO A 247 0.63 -12.09 -6.45
C PRO A 247 -0.56 -11.48 -5.68
N ALA A 248 -1.45 -12.30 -5.14
CA ALA A 248 -2.53 -11.86 -4.24
C ALA A 248 -2.05 -11.47 -2.82
N GLY A 249 -0.84 -11.90 -2.42
CA GLY A 249 -0.36 -11.88 -1.03
C GLY A 249 -0.71 -13.16 -0.27
N LEU A 250 -0.31 -13.23 1.01
CA LEU A 250 -0.44 -14.43 1.85
C LEU A 250 -1.90 -14.86 2.11
N LEU A 251 -2.81 -13.90 2.22
CA LEU A 251 -4.25 -14.13 2.46
C LEU A 251 -5.12 -13.30 1.49
N GLY A 252 -4.63 -13.03 0.27
CA GLY A 252 -5.39 -12.29 -0.72
C GLY A 252 -6.47 -13.13 -1.41
N ASP A 253 -7.59 -12.49 -1.75
CA ASP A 253 -8.70 -13.15 -2.46
C ASP A 253 -8.29 -13.48 -3.90
N GLU A 254 -8.11 -14.76 -4.21
CA GLU A 254 -7.73 -15.26 -5.54
C GLU A 254 -8.85 -15.02 -6.57
N GLU A 255 -10.12 -15.10 -6.16
CA GLU A 255 -11.28 -14.89 -7.05
C GLU A 255 -11.32 -13.50 -7.68
N ARG A 256 -10.79 -12.47 -7.00
CA ARG A 256 -10.75 -11.09 -7.52
C ARG A 256 -9.67 -10.87 -8.59
N LEU A 257 -8.62 -11.68 -8.61
CA LEU A 257 -7.60 -11.64 -9.66
C LEU A 257 -8.04 -12.43 -10.89
N VAL A 258 -8.69 -13.58 -10.68
CA VAL A 258 -9.20 -14.42 -11.77
C VAL A 258 -10.34 -13.72 -12.52
N ALA A 259 -11.25 -13.03 -11.82
CA ALA A 259 -12.32 -12.26 -12.48
C ALA A 259 -11.79 -11.16 -13.42
N GLY A 260 -10.76 -10.41 -13.00
CA GLY A 260 -10.14 -9.38 -13.84
C GLY A 260 -9.30 -9.94 -15.00
N GLN A 261 -8.85 -11.20 -14.93
CA GLN A 261 -8.19 -11.87 -16.05
C GLN A 261 -9.19 -12.40 -17.08
N MET A 262 -10.38 -12.85 -16.66
CA MET A 262 -11.43 -13.32 -17.56
C MET A 262 -12.11 -12.18 -18.36
N GLU A 263 -12.13 -10.96 -17.84
CA GLU A 263 -12.60 -9.77 -18.60
C GLU A 263 -11.57 -9.26 -19.62
N ALA A 264 -10.31 -9.70 -19.50
CA ALA A 264 -9.22 -9.28 -20.37
C ALA A 264 -8.98 -10.21 -21.58
N GLU A 265 -9.64 -11.37 -21.62
CA GLU A 265 -9.69 -12.29 -22.77
C GLU A 265 -11.00 -12.15 -23.56
#